data_AF-A0A2V4E5T6-F1
#
_entry.id   AF-A0A2V4E5T6-F1
#
_cell.length_a   1.000
_cell.length_b   1.000
_cell.length_c   1.000
_cell.angle_alpha   90.00
_cell.angle_beta   90.00
_cell.angle_gamma   90.00
#
_symmetry.space_group_name_H-M   'P 1'
#
loop_
_entity.id
_entity.type
_entity.pdbx_description
1 polymer ?
#
loop_
_entity_poly.entity_id
_entity_poly.type
_entity_poly.pdbx_seq_one_letter_code
_entity_poly.pdbx_strand_id
1 'polypeptide(L)'
;MSGGAIAANRGLYLTSQTAPKARGKQLDMQAAITQLENALSIAKALQNAASESEAHVADTDSQEQLKATLTQLAQSGILAYAQEGIALTSPENIQLSTSNSVSVTSENQTDINALKNITVSSAESIGIFAHKSGMKIFANQGDIEVQAQNADLNMAAKQDIQIDSVDGEMTITASKALTLICGGSYIKISSSGIELGTADNVYIKSNAMQKMGPVSQKMNPKLPTGCEISIQEASNLQKGNVTLG
;
A
#
# COMPACT_ATOMS: atom_id res chain seq x y z
N MET A 1 -43.84 8.07 4.24
CA MET A 1 -42.43 7.76 4.53
C MET A 1 -42.07 8.46 5.82
N SER A 2 -41.71 7.75 6.88
CA SER A 2 -41.24 8.38 8.12
C SER A 2 -39.74 8.11 8.26
N GLY A 3 -38.92 9.12 7.96
CA GLY A 3 -37.50 9.11 8.30
C GLY A 3 -37.28 9.59 9.72
N GLY A 4 -36.11 9.26 10.29
CA GLY A 4 -35.61 9.83 11.54
C GLY A 4 -34.30 10.57 11.26
N ALA A 5 -34.09 11.71 11.92
CA ALA A 5 -32.87 12.49 11.79
C ALA A 5 -32.39 12.96 13.17
N ILE A 6 -31.07 12.90 13.37
CA ILE A 6 -30.37 13.56 14.47
C ILE A 6 -29.47 14.61 13.82
N ALA A 7 -29.78 15.89 14.04
CA ALA A 7 -29.01 17.00 13.50
C ALA A 7 -28.45 17.83 14.66
N ALA A 8 -27.13 18.06 14.65
CA ALA A 8 -26.44 18.87 15.64
C ALA A 8 -25.44 19.79 14.94
N ASN A 9 -25.77 21.08 14.84
CA ASN A 9 -24.98 22.08 14.12
C ASN A 9 -23.59 22.35 14.74
N ARG A 10 -23.38 21.93 15.98
CA ARG A 10 -22.10 21.99 16.70
C ARG A 10 -21.40 20.63 16.80
N GLY A 11 -21.87 19.61 16.10
CA GLY A 11 -21.31 18.26 16.12
C GLY A 11 -22.06 17.29 17.04
N LEU A 12 -21.71 16.00 16.92
CA LEU A 12 -22.36 14.89 17.60
C LEU A 12 -21.33 13.99 18.28
N TYR A 13 -21.46 13.77 19.58
CA TYR A 13 -20.67 12.80 20.33
C TYR A 13 -21.54 11.59 20.68
N LEU A 14 -21.20 10.42 20.12
CA LEU A 14 -21.87 9.15 20.37
C LEU A 14 -21.00 8.31 21.29
N THR A 15 -21.49 8.01 22.50
CA THR A 15 -20.71 7.23 23.45
C THR A 15 -21.51 6.20 24.24
N SER A 16 -20.89 5.05 24.53
CA SER A 16 -21.40 4.08 25.50
C SER A 16 -20.96 4.36 26.94
N GLN A 17 -20.08 5.36 27.16
CA GLN A 17 -19.71 5.77 28.51
C GLN A 17 -20.90 6.40 29.23
N THR A 18 -21.18 5.90 30.43
CA THR A 18 -22.26 6.43 31.26
C THR A 18 -21.70 7.28 32.38
N ALA A 19 -22.35 8.40 32.63
CA ALA A 19 -22.14 9.20 33.82
C ALA A 19 -23.27 8.88 34.83
N PRO A 20 -23.00 8.16 35.94
CA PRO A 20 -24.01 7.89 36.94
C PRO A 20 -24.68 9.18 37.41
N LYS A 21 -26.01 9.24 37.32
CA LYS A 21 -26.83 10.43 37.67
C LYS A 21 -26.46 11.68 36.86
N ALA A 22 -25.96 11.52 35.62
CA ALA A 22 -25.51 12.62 34.76
C ALA A 22 -24.47 13.55 35.43
N ARG A 23 -23.64 12.99 36.32
CA ARG A 23 -22.53 13.74 36.93
C ARG A 23 -21.44 14.01 35.91
N GLY A 24 -21.10 15.27 35.68
CA GLY A 24 -20.06 15.68 34.75
C GLY A 24 -20.60 16.62 33.68
N LYS A 25 -19.81 16.83 32.63
CA LYS A 25 -20.22 17.62 31.46
C LYS A 25 -20.89 16.70 30.45
N GLN A 26 -21.85 17.22 29.70
CA GLN A 26 -22.47 16.49 28.59
C GLN A 26 -21.43 16.03 27.54
N LEU A 27 -20.36 16.82 27.34
CA LEU A 27 -19.24 16.52 26.45
C LEU A 27 -18.00 16.06 27.25
N ASP A 28 -18.19 15.23 28.26
CA ASP A 28 -17.06 14.54 28.89
C ASP A 28 -16.56 13.44 27.96
N MET A 29 -15.56 13.79 27.15
CA MET A 29 -15.03 12.99 26.05
C MET A 29 -13.55 12.65 26.24
N GLN A 30 -13.02 12.79 27.46
CA GLN A 30 -11.58 12.63 27.72
C GLN A 30 -11.04 11.29 27.21
N ALA A 31 -11.78 10.19 27.42
CA ALA A 31 -11.37 8.87 26.94
C ALA A 31 -11.35 8.77 25.40
N ALA A 32 -12.31 9.41 24.72
CA ALA A 32 -12.35 9.45 23.26
C ALA A 32 -11.19 10.30 22.69
N ILE A 33 -10.86 11.42 23.34
CA ILE A 33 -9.71 12.26 22.96
C ILE A 33 -8.40 11.50 23.19
N THR A 34 -8.23 10.84 24.33
CA THR A 34 -7.06 9.99 24.58
C THR A 34 -6.93 8.87 23.54
N GLN A 35 -8.04 8.29 23.08
CA GLN A 35 -7.99 7.31 21.99
C GLN A 35 -7.54 7.91 20.65
N LEU A 36 -7.99 9.12 20.30
CA LEU A 36 -7.50 9.84 19.11
C LEU A 36 -6.01 10.18 19.22
N GLU A 37 -5.54 10.56 20.41
CA GLU A 37 -4.12 10.84 20.67
C GLU A 37 -3.26 9.60 20.54
N ASN A 38 -3.70 8.46 21.08
CA ASN A 38 -3.02 7.18 20.94
C ASN A 38 -2.93 6.76 19.47
N ALA A 39 -4.03 6.85 18.72
CA ALA A 39 -4.06 6.54 17.29
C ALA A 39 -3.08 7.42 16.50
N LEU A 40 -3.11 8.74 16.73
CA LEU A 40 -2.17 9.67 16.10
C LEU A 40 -0.72 9.36 16.47
N SER A 41 -0.44 9.01 17.73
CA SER A 41 0.91 8.64 18.16
C SER A 41 1.42 7.39 17.45
N ILE A 42 0.57 6.38 17.25
CA ILE A 42 0.90 5.17 16.48
C ILE A 42 1.19 5.55 15.01
N ALA A 43 0.31 6.34 14.39
CA ALA A 43 0.46 6.78 13.02
C ALA A 43 1.78 7.56 12.80
N LYS A 44 2.13 8.47 13.72
CA LYS A 44 3.40 9.21 13.69
C LYS A 44 4.63 8.33 13.87
N ALA A 45 4.58 7.38 14.82
CA ALA A 45 5.69 6.46 15.03
C ALA A 45 5.96 5.60 13.78
N LEU A 46 4.89 5.11 13.12
CA LEU A 46 4.99 4.36 11.87
C LEU A 46 5.44 5.25 10.70
N GLN A 47 4.94 6.49 10.60
CA GLN A 47 5.39 7.47 9.62
C GLN A 47 6.90 7.73 9.73
N ASN A 48 7.42 7.95 10.95
CA ASN A 48 8.84 8.20 11.16
C ASN A 48 9.68 7.01 10.67
N ALA A 49 9.30 5.78 11.06
CA ALA A 49 10.00 4.56 10.62
C ALA A 49 9.92 4.36 9.09
N ALA A 50 8.77 4.67 8.48
CA ALA A 50 8.60 4.61 7.03
C ALA A 50 9.46 5.66 6.30
N SER A 51 9.54 6.88 6.83
CA SER A 51 10.37 7.96 6.28
C SER A 51 11.86 7.62 6.32
N GLU A 52 12.34 7.01 7.40
CA GLU A 52 13.73 6.53 7.50
C GLU A 52 14.04 5.41 6.49
N SER A 53 13.00 4.77 5.96
CA SER A 53 13.10 3.70 4.95
C SER A 53 12.76 4.18 3.53
N GLU A 54 12.61 5.50 3.32
CA GLU A 54 12.20 6.11 2.05
C GLU A 54 10.86 5.59 1.50
N ALA A 55 10.01 5.03 2.36
CA ALA A 55 8.66 4.58 2.00
C ALA A 55 7.66 5.75 2.01
N HIS A 56 6.52 5.57 1.33
CA HIS A 56 5.42 6.53 1.42
C HIS A 56 4.90 6.64 2.85
N VAL A 57 4.65 7.88 3.28
CA VAL A 57 4.26 8.22 4.65
C VAL A 57 2.75 8.44 4.77
N ALA A 58 2.21 8.18 5.98
CA ALA A 58 0.83 8.51 6.30
C ALA A 58 0.62 10.03 6.39
N ASP A 59 -0.58 10.51 6.04
CA ASP A 59 -1.01 11.89 6.28
C ASP A 59 -1.43 12.07 7.76
N THR A 60 -0.46 12.42 8.60
CA THR A 60 -0.69 12.68 10.03
C THR A 60 -1.22 14.09 10.29
N ASP A 61 -1.03 15.02 9.36
CA ASP A 61 -1.45 16.41 9.52
C ASP A 61 -2.97 16.52 9.45
N SER A 62 -3.61 15.81 8.51
CA SER A 62 -5.07 15.71 8.48
C SER A 62 -5.64 15.02 9.72
N GLN A 63 -4.92 14.05 10.30
CA GLN A 63 -5.34 13.39 11.55
C GLN A 63 -5.24 14.34 12.75
N GLU A 64 -4.20 15.17 12.81
CA GLU A 64 -4.09 16.24 13.81
C GLU A 64 -5.22 17.26 13.71
N GLN A 65 -5.51 17.72 12.49
CA GLN A 65 -6.60 18.64 12.22
C GLN A 65 -7.94 18.03 12.61
N LEU A 66 -8.19 16.76 12.26
CA LEU A 66 -9.40 16.05 12.64
C LEU A 66 -9.52 15.95 14.17
N LYS A 67 -8.43 15.61 14.88
CA LYS A 67 -8.41 15.60 16.35
C LYS A 67 -8.77 16.97 16.92
N ALA A 68 -8.18 18.06 16.40
CA ALA A 68 -8.48 19.42 16.85
C ALA A 68 -9.96 19.78 16.63
N THR A 69 -10.53 19.42 15.48
CA THR A 69 -11.94 19.61 15.13
C THR A 69 -12.88 18.85 16.06
N LEU A 70 -12.57 17.59 16.38
CA LEU A 70 -13.41 16.74 17.22
C LEU A 70 -13.25 17.00 18.72
N THR A 71 -12.13 17.60 19.15
CA THR A 71 -11.90 17.97 20.54
C THR A 71 -12.94 19.00 20.99
N GLN A 72 -13.74 18.63 22.00
CA GLN A 72 -14.88 19.42 22.47
C GLN A 72 -15.88 19.79 21.37
N LEU A 73 -15.86 19.07 20.24
CA LEU A 73 -16.59 19.40 19.02
C LEU A 73 -16.41 20.89 18.64
N ALA A 74 -15.15 21.33 18.56
CA ALA A 74 -14.79 22.70 18.17
C ALA A 74 -15.41 23.10 16.82
N GLN A 75 -15.59 22.13 15.91
CA GLN A 75 -16.38 22.28 14.69
C GLN A 75 -17.40 21.14 14.55
N SER A 76 -18.29 21.27 13.56
CA SER A 76 -19.33 20.29 13.26
C SER A 76 -18.75 18.97 12.73
N GLY A 77 -18.48 18.03 13.64
CA GLY A 77 -18.05 16.67 13.32
C GLY A 77 -18.82 15.62 14.12
N ILE A 78 -18.58 14.35 13.81
CA ILE A 78 -19.11 13.21 14.56
C ILE A 78 -17.94 12.47 15.20
N LEU A 79 -17.98 12.31 16.52
CA LEU A 79 -17.05 11.47 17.27
C LEU A 79 -17.83 10.33 17.90
N ALA A 80 -17.50 9.09 17.54
CA ALA A 80 -18.07 7.89 18.14
C ALA A 80 -17.00 7.18 18.98
N TYR A 81 -17.32 6.84 20.22
CA TYR A 81 -16.41 6.15 21.13
C TYR A 81 -17.14 5.14 22.01
N ALA A 82 -16.61 3.93 22.11
CA ALA A 82 -17.10 2.90 23.02
C ALA A 82 -15.94 2.10 23.59
N GLN A 83 -15.93 1.87 24.91
CA GLN A 83 -14.86 1.16 25.61
C GLN A 83 -14.75 -0.32 25.19
N GLU A 84 -15.89 -0.97 24.95
CA GLU A 84 -15.97 -2.41 24.62
C GLU A 84 -16.03 -2.68 23.11
N GLY A 85 -15.93 -1.64 22.28
CA GLY A 85 -15.87 -1.75 20.82
C GLY A 85 -17.06 -1.14 20.07
N ILE A 86 -16.88 -1.00 18.75
CA ILE A 86 -17.86 -0.47 17.80
C ILE A 86 -17.95 -1.45 16.63
N ALA A 87 -19.16 -1.86 16.26
CA ALA A 87 -19.41 -2.67 15.08
C ALA A 87 -20.25 -1.88 14.07
N LEU A 88 -19.81 -1.84 12.82
CA LEU A 88 -20.57 -1.32 11.68
C LEU A 88 -20.91 -2.50 10.78
N THR A 89 -22.18 -2.88 10.70
CA THR A 89 -22.63 -4.06 9.94
C THR A 89 -23.78 -3.70 9.02
N SER A 90 -23.81 -4.33 7.84
CA SER A 90 -24.87 -4.19 6.84
C SER A 90 -24.98 -5.49 6.05
N PRO A 91 -26.18 -6.03 5.76
CA PRO A 91 -26.34 -7.13 4.82
C PRO A 91 -26.04 -6.73 3.37
N GLU A 92 -26.05 -5.42 3.09
CA GLU A 92 -25.70 -4.83 1.80
C GLU A 92 -24.33 -4.11 1.91
N ASN A 93 -24.26 -2.84 1.53
CA ASN A 93 -23.00 -2.12 1.43
C ASN A 93 -22.70 -1.30 2.69
N ILE A 94 -21.40 -1.14 2.99
CA ILE A 94 -20.85 -0.07 3.82
C ILE A 94 -19.92 0.74 2.93
N GLN A 95 -20.13 2.05 2.83
CA GLN A 95 -19.29 2.95 2.05
C GLN A 95 -18.66 4.00 2.97
N LEU A 96 -17.33 4.14 2.87
CA LEU A 96 -16.56 5.21 3.52
C LEU A 96 -16.01 6.11 2.42
N SER A 97 -16.33 7.40 2.48
CA SER A 97 -15.93 8.38 1.47
C SER A 97 -15.59 9.71 2.13
N THR A 98 -14.56 10.39 1.64
CA THR A 98 -14.09 11.69 2.11
C THR A 98 -13.45 12.42 0.93
N SER A 99 -13.46 13.76 0.97
CA SER A 99 -12.72 14.60 0.03
C SER A 99 -11.27 14.86 0.46
N ASN A 100 -10.91 14.50 1.69
CA ASN A 100 -9.56 14.61 2.21
C ASN A 100 -8.94 13.21 2.35
N SER A 101 -8.65 12.73 3.57
CA SER A 101 -8.02 11.44 3.83
C SER A 101 -8.84 10.52 4.74
N VAL A 102 -8.68 9.20 4.53
CA VAL A 102 -9.18 8.15 5.43
C VAL A 102 -7.98 7.57 6.18
N SER A 103 -8.08 7.45 7.50
CA SER A 103 -7.05 6.82 8.33
C SER A 103 -7.65 5.67 9.13
N VAL A 104 -6.99 4.52 9.10
CA VAL A 104 -7.35 3.33 9.89
C VAL A 104 -6.13 2.97 10.74
N THR A 105 -6.27 3.06 12.05
CA THR A 105 -5.17 2.78 12.99
C THR A 105 -5.60 1.71 13.97
N SER A 106 -4.79 0.66 14.10
CA SER A 106 -4.91 -0.39 15.11
C SER A 106 -3.64 -0.44 15.94
N GLU A 107 -3.76 -0.59 17.26
CA GLU A 107 -2.61 -0.81 18.15
C GLU A 107 -2.05 -2.23 18.00
N ASN A 108 -2.92 -3.20 17.71
CA ASN A 108 -2.56 -4.61 17.54
C ASN A 108 -2.51 -5.00 16.06
N GLN A 109 -3.67 -5.38 15.50
CA GLN A 109 -3.80 -6.02 14.20
C GLN A 109 -4.88 -5.30 13.37
N THR A 110 -4.67 -5.27 12.06
CA THR A 110 -5.69 -4.87 11.08
C THR A 110 -5.90 -6.03 10.13
N ASP A 111 -7.10 -6.62 10.15
CA ASP A 111 -7.48 -7.71 9.24
C ASP A 111 -8.41 -7.18 8.13
N ILE A 112 -8.10 -7.50 6.88
CA ILE A 112 -8.93 -7.16 5.72
C ILE A 112 -9.27 -8.48 5.01
N ASN A 113 -10.53 -8.88 5.07
CA ASN A 113 -11.00 -10.18 4.56
C ASN A 113 -12.11 -9.97 3.53
N ALA A 114 -11.99 -10.64 2.38
CA ALA A 114 -13.05 -10.70 1.37
C ALA A 114 -13.16 -12.13 0.82
N LEU A 115 -14.38 -12.61 0.60
CA LEU A 115 -14.61 -13.94 0.01
C LEU A 115 -14.25 -13.99 -1.49
N LYS A 116 -14.33 -12.84 -2.16
CA LYS A 116 -14.00 -12.69 -3.58
C LYS A 116 -12.69 -11.93 -3.72
N ASN A 117 -12.76 -10.63 -3.99
CA ASN A 117 -11.60 -9.84 -4.35
C ASN A 117 -11.34 -8.74 -3.31
N ILE A 118 -10.06 -8.46 -3.07
CA ILE A 118 -9.59 -7.20 -2.50
C ILE A 118 -8.94 -6.43 -3.64
N THR A 119 -9.39 -5.19 -3.89
CA THR A 119 -8.82 -4.31 -4.92
C THR A 119 -8.36 -3.03 -4.26
N VAL A 120 -7.11 -2.64 -4.52
CA VAL A 120 -6.50 -1.40 -4.05
C VAL A 120 -6.02 -0.63 -5.28
N SER A 121 -6.43 0.62 -5.40
CA SER A 121 -6.07 1.48 -6.54
C SER A 121 -5.83 2.89 -6.04
N SER A 122 -4.78 3.54 -6.56
CA SER A 122 -4.40 4.91 -6.21
C SER A 122 -4.05 5.65 -7.49
N ALA A 123 -4.36 6.96 -7.53
CA ALA A 123 -4.04 7.81 -8.67
C ALA A 123 -2.55 8.19 -8.71
N GLU A 124 -1.87 8.19 -7.56
CA GLU A 124 -0.47 8.62 -7.45
C GLU A 124 0.44 7.45 -7.09
N SER A 125 0.28 6.88 -5.88
CA SER A 125 1.11 5.76 -5.44
C SER A 125 0.45 4.88 -4.39
N ILE A 126 0.99 3.67 -4.21
CA ILE A 126 0.66 2.75 -3.11
C ILE A 126 1.96 2.46 -2.37
N GLY A 127 1.98 2.69 -1.05
CA GLY A 127 3.08 2.32 -0.17
C GLY A 127 2.70 1.16 0.74
N ILE A 128 3.59 0.17 0.89
CA ILE A 128 3.45 -0.94 1.82
C ILE A 128 4.76 -1.07 2.60
N PHE A 129 4.68 -0.95 3.92
CA PHE A 129 5.85 -0.94 4.79
C PHE A 129 5.64 -1.85 6.01
N ALA A 130 6.66 -2.64 6.34
CA ALA A 130 6.69 -3.49 7.52
C ALA A 130 8.02 -3.30 8.27
N HIS A 131 7.96 -2.88 9.54
CA HIS A 131 9.15 -2.48 10.29
C HIS A 131 9.95 -3.64 10.91
N LYS A 132 9.29 -4.67 11.46
CA LYS A 132 9.96 -5.72 12.26
C LYS A 132 9.99 -7.11 11.63
N SER A 133 8.82 -7.61 11.20
CA SER A 133 8.66 -9.03 10.84
C SER A 133 8.65 -9.30 9.32
N GLY A 134 8.97 -8.29 8.52
CA GLY A 134 8.99 -8.37 7.05
C GLY A 134 7.59 -8.49 6.42
N MET A 135 7.58 -8.81 5.13
CA MET A 135 6.38 -9.00 4.31
C MET A 135 6.31 -10.42 3.76
N LYS A 136 5.10 -10.97 3.66
CA LYS A 136 4.83 -12.26 3.07
C LYS A 136 3.71 -12.12 2.05
N ILE A 137 3.97 -12.54 0.81
CA ILE A 137 3.03 -12.47 -0.31
C ILE A 137 2.92 -13.88 -0.88
N PHE A 138 1.72 -14.45 -0.83
CA PHE A 138 1.46 -15.82 -1.28
C PHE A 138 0.19 -15.87 -2.13
N ALA A 139 0.24 -16.64 -3.22
CA ALA A 139 -0.93 -17.12 -3.93
C ALA A 139 -0.95 -18.65 -3.79
N ASN A 140 -2.01 -19.21 -3.19
CA ASN A 140 -2.16 -20.67 -3.08
C ASN A 140 -2.51 -21.32 -4.43
N GLN A 141 -3.25 -20.57 -5.26
CA GLN A 141 -3.60 -20.93 -6.63
C GLN A 141 -3.61 -19.64 -7.47
N GLY A 142 -3.31 -19.78 -8.75
CA GLY A 142 -3.17 -18.64 -9.66
C GLY A 142 -1.80 -17.97 -9.55
N ASP A 143 -1.57 -17.02 -10.44
CA ASP A 143 -0.27 -16.40 -10.64
C ASP A 143 -0.07 -15.18 -9.72
N ILE A 144 1.19 -14.91 -9.38
CA ILE A 144 1.61 -13.61 -8.84
C ILE A 144 2.24 -12.84 -10.00
N GLU A 145 1.59 -11.74 -10.40
CA GLU A 145 2.13 -10.83 -11.41
C GLU A 145 2.63 -9.53 -10.76
N VAL A 146 3.87 -9.15 -11.04
CA VAL A 146 4.47 -7.88 -10.61
C VAL A 146 5.05 -7.16 -11.81
N GLN A 147 4.56 -5.96 -12.10
CA GLN A 147 4.92 -5.21 -13.31
C GLN A 147 5.10 -3.73 -13.01
N ALA A 148 6.16 -3.13 -13.57
CA ALA A 148 6.27 -1.68 -13.75
C ALA A 148 6.06 -1.38 -15.25
N GLN A 149 4.86 -0.89 -15.62
CA GLN A 149 4.45 -0.82 -17.02
C GLN A 149 5.15 0.28 -17.83
N ASN A 150 5.55 1.38 -17.16
CA ASN A 150 6.14 2.56 -17.79
C ASN A 150 7.39 3.08 -17.05
N ALA A 151 7.93 2.30 -16.11
CA ALA A 151 9.03 2.70 -15.25
C ALA A 151 9.86 1.48 -14.83
N ASP A 152 10.87 1.70 -13.98
CA ASP A 152 11.75 0.64 -13.51
C ASP A 152 11.10 -0.23 -12.43
N LEU A 153 11.45 -1.52 -12.44
CA LEU A 153 11.18 -2.45 -11.35
C LEU A 153 12.48 -2.71 -10.59
N ASN A 154 12.54 -2.26 -9.34
CA ASN A 154 13.71 -2.42 -8.48
C ASN A 154 13.45 -3.48 -7.39
N MET A 155 14.38 -4.42 -7.23
CA MET A 155 14.36 -5.44 -6.19
C MET A 155 15.77 -5.55 -5.58
N ALA A 156 15.85 -5.44 -4.26
CA ALA A 156 17.11 -5.52 -3.53
C ALA A 156 16.90 -6.18 -2.16
N ALA A 157 17.92 -6.89 -1.69
CA ALA A 157 18.01 -7.39 -0.33
C ALA A 157 19.42 -7.10 0.22
N LYS A 158 19.51 -6.85 1.52
CA LYS A 158 20.81 -6.68 2.21
C LYS A 158 21.56 -8.02 2.34
N GLN A 159 20.78 -9.10 2.50
CA GLN A 159 21.26 -10.47 2.55
C GLN A 159 20.98 -11.13 1.20
N ASP A 160 20.65 -12.41 1.20
CA ASP A 160 20.49 -13.19 -0.03
C ASP A 160 19.19 -12.87 -0.77
N ILE A 161 19.25 -12.96 -2.11
CA ILE A 161 18.08 -13.05 -2.97
C ILE A 161 18.05 -14.47 -3.55
N GLN A 162 16.96 -15.19 -3.29
CA GLN A 162 16.71 -16.54 -3.82
C GLN A 162 15.53 -16.49 -4.79
N ILE A 163 15.73 -17.02 -5.99
CA ILE A 163 14.70 -17.15 -7.03
C ILE A 163 14.74 -18.59 -7.49
N ASP A 164 13.64 -19.32 -7.28
CA ASP A 164 13.53 -20.74 -7.61
C ASP A 164 12.29 -21.00 -8.45
N SER A 165 12.43 -21.92 -9.40
CA SER A 165 11.31 -22.61 -10.05
C SER A 165 11.44 -24.09 -9.69
N VAL A 166 10.45 -24.63 -8.96
CA VAL A 166 10.53 -25.99 -8.41
C VAL A 166 10.24 -27.05 -9.49
N ASP A 167 9.15 -26.86 -10.23
CA ASP A 167 8.67 -27.84 -11.23
C ASP A 167 8.65 -27.27 -12.66
N GLY A 168 9.04 -26.00 -12.85
CA GLY A 168 8.93 -25.28 -14.11
C GLY A 168 10.25 -24.70 -14.63
N GLU A 169 10.15 -23.73 -15.53
CA GLU A 169 11.28 -23.02 -16.14
C GLU A 169 11.46 -21.61 -15.55
N MET A 170 12.72 -21.19 -15.39
CA MET A 170 13.05 -19.78 -15.14
C MET A 170 13.45 -19.10 -16.45
N THR A 171 12.69 -18.08 -16.86
CA THR A 171 13.01 -17.23 -18.02
C THR A 171 13.34 -15.82 -17.56
N ILE A 172 14.52 -15.31 -17.91
CA ILE A 172 14.92 -13.90 -17.72
C ILE A 172 15.19 -13.30 -19.09
N THR A 173 14.58 -12.15 -19.38
CA THR A 173 14.62 -11.54 -20.71
C THR A 173 14.86 -10.05 -20.63
N ALA A 174 15.69 -9.54 -21.54
CA ALA A 174 15.82 -8.13 -21.80
C ALA A 174 15.88 -7.86 -23.31
N SER A 175 15.26 -6.76 -23.76
CA SER A 175 15.30 -6.36 -25.18
C SER A 175 16.61 -5.67 -25.58
N LYS A 176 17.33 -5.07 -24.61
CA LYS A 176 18.58 -4.34 -24.84
C LYS A 176 19.81 -5.12 -24.40
N ALA A 177 19.89 -5.44 -23.11
CA ALA A 177 20.99 -6.20 -22.52
C ALA A 177 20.58 -6.85 -21.21
N LEU A 178 21.17 -8.02 -20.92
CA LEU A 178 21.12 -8.70 -19.63
C LEU A 178 22.55 -8.78 -19.09
N THR A 179 22.76 -8.34 -17.84
CA THR A 179 24.10 -8.34 -17.22
C THR A 179 24.01 -8.99 -15.84
N LEU A 180 24.86 -9.98 -15.60
CA LEU A 180 25.05 -10.63 -14.30
C LEU A 180 26.44 -10.26 -13.79
N ILE A 181 26.57 -9.70 -12.59
CA ILE A 181 27.84 -9.20 -12.05
C ILE A 181 28.04 -9.75 -10.63
N CYS A 182 29.24 -10.25 -10.34
CA CYS A 182 29.64 -10.69 -9.00
C CYS A 182 31.15 -10.50 -8.80
N GLY A 183 31.56 -9.78 -7.75
CA GLY A 183 32.97 -9.61 -7.39
C GLY A 183 33.85 -9.02 -8.51
N GLY A 184 33.27 -8.23 -9.42
CA GLY A 184 33.96 -7.67 -10.60
C GLY A 184 33.97 -8.59 -11.84
N SER A 185 33.62 -9.87 -11.70
CA SER A 185 33.35 -10.76 -12.84
C SER A 185 31.94 -10.54 -13.38
N TYR A 186 31.71 -10.75 -14.67
CA TYR A 186 30.39 -10.59 -15.27
C TYR A 186 30.11 -11.47 -16.48
N ILE A 187 28.81 -11.67 -16.74
CA ILE A 187 28.25 -12.20 -17.98
C ILE A 187 27.33 -11.13 -18.56
N LYS A 188 27.56 -10.71 -19.79
CA LYS A 188 26.71 -9.75 -20.50
C LYS A 188 26.18 -10.37 -21.79
N ILE A 189 24.87 -10.31 -21.97
CA ILE A 189 24.16 -10.79 -23.16
C ILE A 189 23.51 -9.59 -23.82
N SER A 190 23.81 -9.34 -25.10
CA SER A 190 23.23 -8.22 -25.86
C SER A 190 23.24 -8.50 -27.37
N SER A 191 22.87 -7.50 -28.18
CA SER A 191 22.92 -7.61 -29.65
C SER A 191 24.33 -7.85 -30.21
N SER A 192 25.39 -7.53 -29.46
CA SER A 192 26.77 -7.83 -29.85
C SER A 192 27.21 -9.28 -29.55
N GLY A 193 26.35 -10.08 -28.91
CA GLY A 193 26.63 -11.46 -28.50
C GLY A 193 26.74 -11.62 -26.98
N ILE A 194 27.48 -12.66 -26.56
CA ILE A 194 27.74 -13.01 -25.16
C ILE A 194 29.19 -12.62 -24.81
N GLU A 195 29.36 -11.84 -23.75
CA GLU A 195 30.64 -11.40 -23.21
C GLU A 195 30.85 -11.99 -21.81
N LEU A 196 31.99 -12.67 -21.62
CA LEU A 196 32.43 -13.23 -20.34
C LEU A 196 33.65 -12.44 -19.88
N GLY A 197 33.53 -11.65 -18.81
CA GLY A 197 34.61 -10.81 -18.28
C GLY A 197 35.02 -11.23 -16.87
N THR A 198 36.32 -11.39 -16.64
CA THR A 198 36.91 -11.65 -15.32
C THR A 198 38.38 -11.23 -15.30
N ALA A 199 38.90 -10.88 -14.11
CA ALA A 199 40.31 -10.58 -13.90
C ALA A 199 41.17 -11.85 -13.70
N ASP A 200 40.54 -12.96 -13.35
CA ASP A 200 41.20 -14.26 -13.09
C ASP A 200 40.76 -15.29 -14.16
N ASN A 201 40.92 -16.58 -13.86
CA ASN A 201 40.66 -17.68 -14.77
C ASN A 201 39.16 -17.94 -14.95
N VAL A 202 38.78 -18.32 -16.17
CA VAL A 202 37.48 -18.95 -16.46
C VAL A 202 37.65 -20.46 -16.43
N TYR A 203 37.01 -21.14 -15.48
CA TYR A 203 37.02 -22.60 -15.38
C TYR A 203 35.81 -23.21 -16.10
N ILE A 204 36.06 -23.93 -17.20
CA ILE A 204 35.03 -24.70 -17.89
C ILE A 204 35.25 -26.19 -17.57
N LYS A 205 34.37 -26.77 -16.74
CA LYS A 205 34.39 -28.20 -16.41
C LYS A 205 33.24 -28.90 -17.13
N SER A 206 33.54 -29.56 -18.24
CA SER A 206 32.53 -30.20 -19.12
C SER A 206 33.03 -31.52 -19.69
N ASN A 207 32.12 -32.48 -19.93
CA ASN A 207 32.43 -33.71 -20.66
C ASN A 207 32.79 -33.42 -22.14
N ALA A 208 32.09 -32.48 -22.78
CA ALA A 208 32.38 -32.03 -24.14
C ALA A 208 32.00 -30.55 -24.31
N MET A 209 32.74 -29.83 -25.15
CA MET A 209 32.42 -28.47 -25.59
C MET A 209 32.42 -28.45 -27.11
N GLN A 210 31.25 -28.24 -27.73
CA GLN A 210 31.08 -28.22 -29.19
C GLN A 210 30.78 -26.81 -29.66
N LYS A 211 31.52 -26.35 -30.68
CA LYS A 211 31.27 -25.07 -31.35
C LYS A 211 30.39 -25.31 -32.58
N MET A 212 29.12 -24.93 -32.51
CA MET A 212 28.16 -25.02 -33.61
C MET A 212 28.04 -23.70 -34.39
N GLY A 213 27.29 -23.72 -35.49
CA GLY A 213 26.90 -22.50 -36.21
C GLY A 213 26.00 -21.58 -35.38
N PRO A 214 25.88 -20.29 -35.74
CA PRO A 214 25.06 -19.33 -35.00
C PRO A 214 23.57 -19.66 -35.08
N VAL A 215 22.84 -19.38 -34.00
CA VAL A 215 21.39 -19.49 -33.91
C VAL A 215 20.84 -18.29 -33.12
N SER A 216 19.60 -17.88 -33.41
CA SER A 216 18.92 -16.79 -32.72
C SER A 216 17.51 -17.20 -32.32
N GLN A 217 17.07 -16.80 -31.13
CA GLN A 217 15.69 -16.97 -30.67
C GLN A 217 14.98 -15.61 -30.71
N LYS A 218 13.77 -15.56 -31.29
CA LYS A 218 12.97 -14.33 -31.30
C LYS A 218 12.25 -14.18 -29.96
N MET A 219 12.34 -13.00 -29.37
CA MET A 219 11.61 -12.65 -28.14
C MET A 219 10.75 -11.42 -28.39
N ASN A 220 9.55 -11.39 -27.81
CA ASN A 220 8.63 -10.25 -27.90
C ASN A 220 7.98 -9.98 -26.53
N PRO A 221 8.76 -9.52 -25.53
CA PRO A 221 8.19 -9.16 -24.23
C PRO A 221 7.33 -7.90 -24.44
N LYS A 222 6.03 -8.02 -24.17
CA LYS A 222 5.08 -6.89 -24.26
C LYS A 222 4.43 -6.69 -22.91
N LEU A 223 4.63 -5.50 -22.35
CA LEU A 223 3.80 -5.02 -21.25
C LEU A 223 2.51 -4.42 -21.83
N PRO A 224 1.40 -4.43 -21.08
CA PRO A 224 0.21 -3.69 -21.47
C PRO A 224 0.55 -2.22 -21.66
N THR A 225 0.02 -1.61 -22.72
CA THR A 225 0.07 -0.14 -22.90
C THR A 225 -1.10 0.45 -22.13
N GLY A 226 -0.85 0.98 -20.93
CA GLY A 226 -1.88 1.57 -20.08
C GLY A 226 -2.51 2.84 -20.67
N CYS A 227 -3.75 3.14 -20.25
CA CYS A 227 -4.53 4.30 -20.69
C CYS A 227 -4.32 5.50 -19.75
N GLU A 228 -3.64 6.56 -20.19
CA GLU A 228 -3.37 7.77 -19.37
C GLU A 228 -4.61 8.66 -19.13
N ILE A 229 -5.74 8.40 -19.83
CA ILE A 229 -6.82 9.38 -19.99
C ILE A 229 -7.86 9.32 -18.84
N SER A 230 -8.12 8.16 -18.24
CA SER A 230 -9.30 7.97 -17.36
C SER A 230 -9.15 8.55 -15.93
N ILE A 231 -7.94 8.77 -15.41
CA ILE A 231 -7.74 9.32 -14.06
C ILE A 231 -7.99 10.85 -14.04
N GLN A 232 -7.67 11.55 -15.15
CA GLN A 232 -7.86 13.01 -15.26
C GLN A 232 -9.34 13.42 -15.19
N GLU A 233 -10.24 12.62 -15.76
CA GLU A 233 -11.68 12.88 -15.74
C GLU A 233 -12.28 12.77 -14.32
N ALA A 234 -11.83 11.80 -13.51
CA ALA A 234 -12.26 11.64 -12.13
C ALA A 234 -11.80 12.80 -11.22
N SER A 235 -10.56 13.27 -11.38
CA SER A 235 -10.05 14.45 -10.66
C SER A 235 -10.81 15.74 -11.01
N ASN A 236 -11.26 15.88 -12.26
CA ASN A 236 -12.05 17.03 -12.70
C ASN A 236 -13.49 17.01 -12.15
N LEU A 237 -14.09 15.82 -12.02
CA LEU A 237 -15.42 15.65 -11.41
C LEU A 237 -15.44 15.96 -9.91
N GLN A 238 -14.36 15.66 -9.18
CA GLN A 238 -14.24 16.02 -7.76
C GLN A 238 -14.15 17.55 -7.54
N LYS A 239 -13.50 18.28 -8.46
CA LYS A 239 -13.42 19.75 -8.41
C LYS A 239 -14.71 20.45 -8.84
N GLY A 240 -15.55 19.80 -9.65
CA GLY A 240 -16.80 20.37 -10.18
C GLY A 240 -17.99 20.36 -9.20
N ASN A 241 -17.97 19.52 -8.16
CA ASN A 241 -19.12 19.34 -7.26
C ASN A 241 -19.11 20.22 -5.98
N VAL A 242 -18.20 21.19 -5.86
CA VAL A 242 -18.28 22.22 -4.81
C VAL A 242 -18.94 23.48 -5.37
N THR A 243 -20.26 23.42 -5.57
CA THR A 243 -21.08 24.65 -5.65
C THR A 243 -22.20 24.50 -4.65
N LEU A 244 -22.04 25.18 -3.52
CA LEU A 244 -23.00 25.22 -2.42
C LEU A 244 -24.28 25.94 -2.83
N GLY A 245 -25.42 25.33 -2.52
CA GLY A 245 -26.72 25.97 -2.34
C GLY A 245 -27.27 25.55 -0.99
#